data_AF-A0A9J6ZUL8-F1
#
_entry.id   AF-A0A9J6ZUL8-F1
#
_cell.length_a   1.000
_cell.length_b   1.000
_cell.length_c   1.000
_cell.angle_alpha   90.00
_cell.angle_beta   90.00
_cell.angle_gamma   90.00
#
_symmetry.space_group_name_H-M   'P 1'
#
loop_
_entity.id
_entity.type
_entity.pdbx_description
1 polymer ?
#
loop_
_entity_poly.entity_id
_entity_poly.type
_entity_poly.pdbx_seq_one_letter_code
_entity_poly.pdbx_strand_id
1 'polypeptide(L)'
;MNCIKYKNGNLVKVGAFVRVIYIDESIIKTLAVEENEDVKSMQNEVLEVYEINEYGQAWVEKYWDLGNGKTESHSLGLCSHELELASKCS
;
A
#
# COMPACT_ATOMS: atom_id res chain seq x y z
N MET A 1 15.96 7.24 -11.28
CA MET A 1 14.51 6.95 -11.32
C MET A 1 14.35 5.46 -11.05
N ASN A 2 13.93 5.10 -9.84
CA ASN A 2 13.73 3.70 -9.45
C ASN A 2 12.30 3.30 -9.85
N CYS A 3 12.13 2.87 -11.09
CA CYS A 3 10.85 2.35 -11.59
C CYS A 3 10.94 0.82 -11.62
N ILE A 4 9.96 0.14 -11.02
CA ILE A 4 9.93 -1.33 -10.98
C ILE A 4 8.79 -1.82 -11.86
N LYS A 5 9.03 -2.92 -12.58
CA LYS A 5 8.03 -3.56 -13.42
C LYS A 5 7.12 -4.43 -12.55
N TYR A 6 5.82 -4.14 -12.59
CA TYR A 6 4.80 -4.91 -11.88
C TYR A 6 4.16 -5.95 -12.80
N LYS A 7 3.34 -6.85 -12.25
CA LYS A 7 2.84 -8.11 -12.85
C LYS A 7 2.26 -8.00 -14.28
N ASN A 8 1.85 -6.80 -14.71
CA ASN A 8 1.30 -6.52 -16.05
C ASN A 8 2.26 -5.73 -16.98
N GLY A 9 3.55 -5.64 -16.64
CA GLY A 9 4.54 -4.84 -17.37
C GLY A 9 4.45 -3.33 -17.11
N ASN A 10 3.45 -2.89 -16.33
CA ASN A 10 3.28 -1.49 -15.96
C ASN A 10 4.33 -1.08 -14.92
N LEU A 11 4.90 0.10 -15.11
CA LEU A 11 5.83 0.70 -14.17
C LEU A 11 5.05 1.45 -13.08
N VAL A 12 5.35 1.16 -11.82
CA VAL A 12 4.91 1.99 -10.70
C VAL A 12 6.04 2.94 -10.33
N LYS A 13 5.65 4.17 -10.00
CA LYS A 13 6.52 5.26 -9.56
C LYS A 13 5.88 5.95 -8.35
N VAL A 14 6.67 6.72 -7.61
CA VAL A 14 6.13 7.65 -6.60
C VAL A 14 5.09 8.58 -7.26
N GLY A 15 3.97 8.79 -6.58
CA GLY A 15 2.79 9.51 -7.04
C GLY A 15 1.82 8.67 -7.88
N ALA A 16 2.10 7.39 -8.11
CA ALA A 16 1.16 6.48 -8.76
C ALA A 16 0.10 5.98 -7.77
N PHE A 17 -1.11 5.75 -8.25
CA PHE A 17 -2.17 5.12 -7.47
C PHE A 17 -2.22 3.62 -7.75
N VAL A 18 -2.17 2.82 -6.69
CA VAL A 18 -2.19 1.36 -6.76
C VAL A 18 -3.30 0.80 -5.90
N ARG A 19 -3.95 -0.26 -6.37
CA ARG A 19 -4.85 -1.08 -5.58
C ARG A 19 -4.03 -2.09 -4.78
N VAL A 20 -4.25 -2.17 -3.47
CA VAL A 20 -3.70 -3.24 -2.64
C VAL A 20 -4.54 -4.49 -2.89
N ILE A 21 -3.97 -5.57 -3.43
CA ILE A 21 -4.75 -6.79 -3.72
C ILE A 21 -4.62 -7.86 -2.65
N TYR A 22 -3.46 -7.90 -2.01
CA TYR A 22 -3.13 -8.88 -1.02
C TYR A 22 -2.23 -8.23 0.03
N ILE A 23 -2.43 -8.63 1.28
CA ILE A 23 -1.58 -8.25 2.40
C ILE A 23 -1.12 -9.57 3.01
N ASP A 24 0.19 -9.75 3.15
CA ASP A 24 0.73 -10.98 3.72
C ASP A 24 0.21 -11.21 5.15
N GLU A 25 -0.34 -12.40 5.41
CA GLU A 25 -0.86 -12.75 6.72
C GLU A 25 0.19 -12.68 7.84
N SER A 26 1.49 -12.80 7.52
CA SER A 26 2.56 -12.65 8.50
C SER A 26 2.59 -11.23 9.09
N ILE A 27 2.32 -10.20 8.29
CA ILE A 27 2.18 -8.81 8.77
C ILE A 27 1.01 -8.76 9.75
N ILE A 28 -0.15 -9.26 9.31
CA ILE A 28 -1.38 -9.28 10.09
C ILE A 28 -1.22 -9.98 11.45
N LYS A 29 -0.51 -11.11 11.50
CA LYS A 29 -0.30 -11.90 12.72
C LYS A 29 0.60 -11.23 13.75
N THR A 30 1.39 -10.23 13.35
CA THR A 30 2.30 -9.51 14.24
C THR A 30 1.69 -8.25 14.87
N LEU A 31 0.53 -7.82 14.38
CA LEU A 31 -0.15 -6.59 14.80
C LEU A 31 -1.08 -6.82 15.98
N ALA A 32 -1.32 -5.76 16.76
CA ALA A 32 -2.41 -5.76 17.74
C ALA A 32 -3.77 -5.95 17.04
N VAL A 33 -4.78 -6.39 17.78
CA VAL A 33 -6.11 -6.69 17.20
C VAL A 33 -6.72 -5.46 16.51
N GLU A 34 -6.52 -4.29 17.09
CA GLU A 34 -7.05 -3.01 16.56
C GLU A 34 -6.36 -2.65 15.23
N GLU A 35 -5.03 -2.65 15.20
CA GLU A 35 -4.22 -2.44 13.98
C GLU A 35 -4.52 -3.49 12.89
N ASN A 36 -4.93 -4.69 13.29
CA ASN A 36 -5.26 -5.78 12.37
C ASN A 36 -6.45 -5.41 11.47
N GLU A 37 -7.48 -4.81 12.05
CA GLU A 37 -8.69 -4.41 11.32
C GLU A 37 -8.38 -3.26 10.36
N ASP A 38 -7.59 -2.29 10.81
CA ASP A 38 -7.18 -1.16 9.98
C ASP A 38 -6.32 -1.60 8.81
N VAL A 39 -5.27 -2.39 9.05
CA VAL A 39 -4.42 -2.90 7.99
C VAL A 39 -5.21 -3.78 7.02
N LYS A 40 -6.12 -4.65 7.50
CA LYS A 40 -7.04 -5.40 6.62
C LYS A 40 -7.93 -4.49 5.78
N SER A 41 -8.38 -3.36 6.33
CA SER A 41 -9.18 -2.37 5.59
C SER A 41 -8.40 -1.67 4.47
N MET A 42 -7.08 -1.81 4.42
CA MET A 42 -6.28 -1.34 3.27
C MET A 42 -6.40 -2.29 2.07
N GLN A 43 -6.81 -3.55 2.25
CA GLN A 43 -6.97 -4.48 1.15
C GLN A 43 -8.14 -4.06 0.25
N ASN A 44 -7.90 -4.10 -1.06
CA ASN A 44 -8.72 -3.59 -2.15
C ASN A 44 -8.83 -2.06 -2.26
N GLU A 45 -8.23 -1.30 -1.34
CA GLU A 45 -8.18 0.16 -1.45
C GLU A 45 -7.19 0.62 -2.52
N VAL A 46 -7.46 1.79 -3.10
CA VAL A 46 -6.56 2.47 -4.03
C VAL A 46 -5.83 3.57 -3.29
N LEU A 47 -4.52 3.42 -3.13
CA LEU A 47 -3.68 4.32 -2.35
C LEU A 47 -2.53 4.87 -3.20
N GLU A 48 -2.06 6.06 -2.86
CA GLU A 48 -0.92 6.70 -3.51
C GLU A 48 0.39 6.08 -3.01
N VAL A 49 1.29 5.79 -3.94
CA VAL A 49 2.66 5.38 -3.64
C VAL A 49 3.47 6.62 -3.28
N TYR A 50 3.82 6.78 -2.00
CA TYR A 50 4.62 7.92 -1.55
C TYR A 50 6.13 7.66 -1.61
N GLU A 51 6.54 6.39 -1.60
CA GLU A 51 7.95 5.99 -1.66
C GLU A 51 8.14 4.67 -2.40
N ILE A 52 9.30 4.52 -3.06
CA ILE A 52 9.82 3.23 -3.52
C ILE A 52 11.19 3.05 -2.88
N ASN A 53 11.33 2.07 -1.99
CA ASN A 53 12.57 1.85 -1.26
C ASN A 53 13.64 1.15 -2.12
N GLU A 54 14.84 0.96 -1.56
CA GLU A 54 15.97 0.33 -2.24
C GLU A 54 15.74 -1.15 -2.61
N TYR A 55 14.86 -1.84 -1.89
CA TYR A 55 14.44 -3.22 -2.16
C TYR A 55 13.34 -3.30 -3.21
N GLY A 56 12.78 -2.16 -3.59
CA GLY A 56 11.79 -2.05 -4.62
C GLY A 56 10.35 -2.29 -4.21
N GLN A 57 10.06 -2.16 -2.93
CA GLN A 57 8.69 -2.14 -2.42
C GLN A 57 8.08 -0.78 -2.65
N ALA A 58 6.83 -0.75 -3.10
CA ALA A 58 6.04 0.46 -3.20
C ALA A 58 5.33 0.70 -1.87
N TRP A 59 5.64 1.81 -1.22
CA TRP A 59 5.06 2.17 0.07
C TRP A 59 3.82 3.03 -0.13
N VAL A 60 2.73 2.60 0.49
CA VAL A 60 1.45 3.31 0.53
C VAL A 60 1.08 3.59 1.98
N GLU A 61 0.31 4.64 2.21
CA GLU A 61 -0.18 4.99 3.53
C GLU A 61 -1.69 5.22 3.48
N LYS A 62 -2.39 4.77 4.53
CA LYS A 62 -3.80 5.09 4.75
C LYS A 62 -3.94 5.76 6.11
N TYR A 63 -4.86 6.72 6.17
CA TYR A 63 -5.19 7.47 7.38
C TYR A 63 -6.64 7.19 7.76
N TRP A 64 -6.90 7.09 9.07
CA TRP A 64 -8.22 6.97 9.65
C TRP A 64 -8.45 8.13 10.61
N ASP A 65 -9.66 8.71 10.56
CA ASP A 65 -10.09 9.73 11.51
C ASP A 65 -10.72 9.04 12.72
N LEU A 66 -10.09 9.19 13.89
CA LEU A 66 -10.57 8.63 15.16
C LEU A 66 -11.48 9.61 15.92
N GLY A 67 -11.74 10.78 15.34
CA GLY A 67 -12.47 11.88 15.96
C GLY A 67 -11.62 12.67 16.97
N ASN A 68 -12.17 13.76 17.48
CA ASN A 68 -11.50 14.69 18.43
C ASN A 68 -10.16 15.23 17.92
N GLY A 69 -10.00 15.36 16.59
CA GLY A 69 -8.76 15.80 15.96
C GLY A 69 -7.61 14.79 16.03
N LYS A 70 -7.91 13.52 16.33
CA LYS A 70 -6.94 12.43 16.30
C LYS A 70 -7.04 11.67 14.98
N THR A 71 -5.89 11.38 14.41
CA THR A 71 -5.77 10.53 13.22
C THR A 71 -4.82 9.39 13.53
N GLU A 72 -5.08 8.25 12.94
CA GLU A 72 -4.20 7.09 12.91
C GLU A 72 -3.77 6.83 11.47
N SER A 73 -2.56 6.30 11.29
CA SER A 73 -2.09 5.91 9.96
C SER A 73 -1.24 4.65 10.01
N HIS A 74 -1.26 3.93 8.90
CA HIS A 74 -0.45 2.75 8.68
C HIS A 74 0.14 2.80 7.28
N SER A 75 1.43 2.47 7.22
CA SER A 75 2.18 2.34 5.99
C SER A 75 2.46 0.88 5.66
N LEU A 76 2.30 0.50 4.38
CA LEU A 76 2.58 -0.85 3.89
C LEU A 76 3.56 -0.78 2.72
N GLY A 77 4.67 -1.53 2.83
CA GLY A 77 5.61 -1.77 1.75
C GLY A 77 5.16 -2.96 0.89
N LEU A 78 4.60 -2.70 -0.28
CA LEU A 78 3.98 -3.69 -1.15
C LEU A 78 4.93 -4.20 -2.23
N CYS A 79 5.02 -5.51 -2.36
CA CYS A 79 5.69 -6.21 -3.45
C CYS A 79 4.84 -6.20 -4.73
N SER A 80 5.46 -6.58 -5.84
CA SER A 80 4.80 -6.50 -7.15
C SER A 80 3.61 -7.42 -7.39
N HIS A 81 3.44 -8.42 -6.54
CA HIS A 81 2.32 -9.35 -6.54
C HIS A 81 1.23 -8.98 -5.52
N GLU A 82 1.47 -7.95 -4.70
CA GLU A 82 0.57 -7.47 -3.63
C GLU A 82 -0.21 -6.22 -4.04
N LEU A 83 0.09 -5.68 -5.23
CA LEU A 83 -0.56 -4.49 -5.76
C LEU A 83 -0.88 -4.58 -7.25
N GLU A 84 -1.78 -3.70 -7.68
CA GLU A 84 -2.11 -3.46 -9.08
C GLU A 84 -2.15 -1.95 -9.36
N LEU A 85 -1.73 -1.50 -10.54
CA LEU A 85 -1.86 -0.08 -10.89
C LEU A 85 -3.34 0.28 -11.13
N ALA A 86 -3.87 1.26 -10.40
CA ALA A 86 -5.30 1.59 -10.42
C ALA A 86 -5.77 2.33 -11.70
N SER A 87 -4.84 2.80 -12.52
CA SER A 87 -5.09 3.33 -13.86
C SER A 87 -3.81 3.23 -14.69
N LYS A 88 -3.89 2.80 -15.95
CA LYS A 88 -2.72 2.88 -16.84
C LYS A 88 -2.33 4.35 -16.96
N CYS A 89 -1.09 4.71 -16.59
CA CYS A 89 -0.52 5.93 -17.14
C CYS A 89 -0.54 5.77 -18.67
N SER A 90 -1.32 6.62 -19.34
CA SER A 90 -1.36 6.69 -20.81
C SER A 90 -0.09 7.35 -21.33
#